data_AF-A0AA47I936-F1
#
_entry.id   AF-A0AA47I936-F1
#
_cell.length_a   1.000
_cell.length_b   1.000
_cell.length_c   1.000
_cell.angle_alpha   90.00
_cell.angle_beta   90.00
_cell.angle_gamma   90.00
#
_symmetry.space_group_name_H-M   'P 1'
#
loop_
_entity.id
_entity.type
_entity.pdbx_description
1 polymer ?
#
loop_
_entity_poly.entity_id
_entity_poly.type
_entity_poly.pdbx_seq_one_letter_code
_entity_poly.pdbx_strand_id
1 'polypeptide(L)'
;MSNNILLVILGLIVAMLFISSSKKRFIRIQEQRECFNKIVNEFKIACEELNGYTKDFYYTYFIKEKWKYKYKELYSKVDKKWKYEKLKLDKDILNSIDEFKNKYSNIEKIRDDYNKKFIRIEKINYKNLFDNIEGRALDQQQRECVIKEEINNLVIAGAGTGKTTTIVGKIKYLLEKYNYNSDEILVLSFTNASASEMAERVKKETGKNMDVMTFHKLGKEIIAEVEGKQPSIT
;
A
#
# COMPACT_ATOMS: atom_id res chain seq x y z
N MET A 1 -62.38 41.99 19.78
CA MET A 1 -61.37 41.50 20.74
C MET A 1 -60.93 40.05 20.49
N SER A 2 -61.82 39.14 20.04
CA SER A 2 -61.49 37.72 19.80
C SER A 2 -60.34 37.46 18.79
N ASN A 3 -60.34 38.13 17.63
CA ASN A 3 -59.34 37.88 16.57
C ASN A 3 -57.90 38.26 16.96
N ASN A 4 -57.73 39.31 17.77
CA ASN A 4 -56.40 39.73 18.25
C ASN A 4 -55.83 38.74 19.26
N ILE A 5 -56.69 38.15 20.11
CA ILE A 5 -56.29 37.12 21.08
C ILE A 5 -55.87 35.85 20.33
N LEU A 6 -56.60 35.46 19.28
CA LEU A 6 -56.26 34.29 18.46
C LEU A 6 -54.91 34.46 17.73
N LEU A 7 -54.63 35.65 17.19
CA LEU A 7 -53.34 35.98 16.56
C LEU A 7 -52.17 35.94 17.54
N VAL A 8 -52.37 36.42 18.77
CA VAL A 8 -51.35 36.36 19.84
C VAL A 8 -51.07 34.91 20.25
N ILE A 9 -52.12 34.10 20.43
CA ILE A 9 -51.98 32.67 20.77
C ILE A 9 -51.25 31.91 19.65
N LEU A 10 -51.62 32.14 18.39
CA LEU A 10 -50.95 31.53 17.24
C LEU A 10 -49.47 31.93 17.17
N GLY A 11 -49.15 33.21 17.42
CA GLY A 11 -47.79 33.71 17.49
C GLY A 11 -46.96 33.04 18.60
N LEU A 12 -47.54 32.83 19.78
CA LEU A 12 -46.89 32.12 20.89
C LEU A 12 -46.65 30.64 20.58
N ILE A 13 -47.58 29.96 19.92
CA ILE A 13 -47.41 28.56 19.49
C ILE A 13 -46.28 28.45 18.47
N VAL A 14 -46.25 29.31 17.46
CA VAL A 14 -45.16 29.35 16.46
C VAL A 14 -43.82 29.62 17.12
N ALA A 15 -43.76 30.58 18.07
CA ALA A 15 -42.54 30.86 18.83
C ALA A 15 -42.09 29.65 19.67
N MET A 16 -43.00 28.95 20.37
CA MET A 16 -42.67 27.75 21.13
C MET A 16 -42.18 26.61 20.24
N LEU A 17 -42.81 26.38 19.08
CA LEU A 17 -42.37 25.39 18.10
C LEU A 17 -40.98 25.73 17.54
N PHE A 18 -40.71 27.01 17.28
CA PHE A 18 -39.42 27.49 16.83
C PHE A 18 -38.34 27.31 17.90
N ILE A 19 -38.63 27.66 19.16
CA ILE A 19 -37.72 27.47 20.30
C ILE A 19 -37.44 25.98 20.54
N SER A 20 -38.47 25.13 20.52
CA SER A 20 -38.35 23.68 20.68
C SER A 20 -37.50 23.05 19.57
N SER A 21 -37.76 23.45 18.32
CA SER A 21 -36.97 23.00 17.16
C SER A 21 -35.52 23.50 17.23
N SER A 22 -35.32 24.73 17.70
CA SER A 22 -33.98 25.32 17.91
C SER A 22 -33.20 24.61 19.02
N LYS A 23 -33.85 24.24 20.14
CA LYS A 23 -33.25 23.44 21.21
C LYS A 23 -32.86 22.04 20.73
N LYS A 24 -33.75 21.34 20.01
CA LYS A 24 -33.44 20.02 19.42
C LYS A 24 -32.28 20.10 18.43
N ARG A 25 -32.23 21.15 17.62
CA ARG A 25 -31.11 21.41 16.70
C ARG A 25 -29.80 21.68 17.46
N PHE A 26 -29.84 22.45 18.54
CA PHE A 26 -28.68 22.73 19.37
C PHE A 26 -28.10 21.45 20.01
N ILE A 27 -28.96 20.62 20.62
CA ILE A 27 -28.55 19.34 21.22
C ILE A 27 -27.90 18.43 20.17
N ARG A 28 -28.52 18.25 18.99
CA ARG A 28 -27.94 17.46 17.89
C ARG A 28 -26.57 17.96 17.44
N ILE A 29 -26.34 19.28 17.41
CA ILE A 29 -25.05 19.86 17.04
C ILE A 29 -23.99 19.54 18.11
N GLN A 30 -24.34 19.60 19.40
CA GLN A 30 -23.43 19.25 20.49
C GLN A 30 -23.07 17.75 20.46
N GLU A 31 -24.06 16.86 20.29
CA GLU A 31 -23.82 15.41 20.14
C GLU A 31 -22.91 15.09 18.95
N GLN A 32 -23.12 15.77 17.81
CA GLN A 32 -22.25 15.63 16.63
C GLN A 32 -20.84 16.16 16.88
N ARG A 33 -20.69 17.25 17.64
CA ARG A 33 -19.39 17.81 18.03
C ARG A 33 -18.62 16.85 18.93
N GLU A 34 -19.27 16.25 19.92
CA GLU A 34 -18.64 15.21 20.76
C GLU A 34 -18.24 13.97 19.97
N CYS A 35 -19.07 13.53 19.03
CA CYS A 35 -18.74 12.43 18.13
C CYS A 35 -17.51 12.77 17.27
N PHE A 36 -17.42 13.98 16.74
CA PHE A 36 -16.25 14.44 15.98
C PHE A 36 -14.99 14.47 16.82
N ASN A 37 -15.04 14.92 18.08
CA ASN A 37 -13.90 14.94 19.00
C ASN A 37 -13.30 13.54 19.20
N LYS A 38 -14.12 12.49 19.26
CA LYS A 38 -13.64 11.09 19.34
C LYS A 38 -12.94 10.65 18.06
N ILE A 39 -13.47 11.07 16.90
CA ILE A 39 -12.96 10.73 15.57
C ILE A 39 -11.62 11.46 15.26
N VAL A 40 -11.32 12.58 15.92
CA VAL A 40 -10.04 13.31 15.70
C VAL A 40 -8.81 12.45 15.92
N ASN A 41 -8.84 11.61 16.96
CA ASN A 41 -7.74 10.71 17.25
C ASN A 41 -7.56 9.68 16.12
N GLU A 42 -8.65 9.24 15.47
CA GLU A 42 -8.57 8.35 14.31
C GLU A 42 -7.89 9.02 13.11
N PHE A 43 -8.11 10.32 12.87
CA PHE A 43 -7.38 11.05 11.81
C PHE A 43 -5.88 11.06 12.07
N LYS A 44 -5.47 11.35 13.31
CA LYS A 44 -4.05 11.38 13.70
C LYS A 44 -3.41 10.00 13.55
N ILE A 45 -4.07 8.96 14.05
CA ILE A 45 -3.64 7.56 13.90
C ILE A 45 -3.49 7.21 12.41
N ALA A 46 -4.45 7.58 11.56
CA ALA A 46 -4.36 7.33 10.12
C ALA A 46 -3.15 8.02 9.48
N CYS A 47 -2.90 9.27 9.86
CA CYS A 47 -1.75 10.05 9.41
C CYS A 47 -0.41 9.48 9.87
N GLU A 48 -0.33 9.00 11.11
CA GLU A 48 0.87 8.38 11.69
C GLU A 48 1.15 7.01 11.09
N GLU A 49 0.13 6.17 10.90
CA GLU A 49 0.27 4.87 10.24
C GLU A 49 0.82 5.03 8.82
N LEU A 50 0.33 6.02 8.07
CA LEU A 50 0.84 6.31 6.72
C LEU A 50 2.34 6.65 6.76
N ASN A 51 2.77 7.45 7.75
CA ASN A 51 4.18 7.78 7.93
C ASN A 51 5.00 6.53 8.34
N GLY A 52 4.43 5.63 9.15
CA GLY A 52 5.07 4.40 9.59
C GLY A 52 5.45 3.44 8.45
N TYR A 53 4.59 3.30 7.44
CA TYR A 53 4.89 2.47 6.26
C TYR A 53 6.09 2.95 5.44
N THR A 54 6.52 4.21 5.63
CA THR A 54 7.55 4.86 4.80
C THR A 54 8.95 4.81 5.42
N LYS A 55 9.19 4.04 6.48
CA LYS A 55 10.47 4.14 7.18
C LYS A 55 11.59 3.35 6.51
N ASP A 56 11.34 2.10 6.10
CA ASP A 56 12.44 1.18 5.70
C ASP A 56 12.10 0.25 4.52
N PHE A 57 10.88 0.30 3.97
CA PHE A 57 10.41 -0.67 2.97
C PHE A 57 9.77 -0.01 1.75
N TYR A 58 9.76 -0.70 0.62
CA TYR A 58 9.06 -0.24 -0.58
C TYR A 58 7.55 -0.08 -0.32
N TYR A 59 6.97 1.06 -0.69
CA TYR A 59 5.54 1.30 -0.49
C TYR A 59 4.73 0.65 -1.62
N THR A 60 4.32 -0.60 -1.42
CA THR A 60 3.55 -1.38 -2.40
C THR A 60 2.14 -0.84 -2.61
N TYR A 61 1.56 -1.19 -3.76
CA TYR A 61 0.15 -0.97 -4.08
C TYR A 61 -0.78 -1.54 -3.00
N PHE A 62 -0.48 -2.73 -2.48
CA PHE A 62 -1.31 -3.39 -1.46
C PHE A 62 -1.36 -2.64 -0.14
N ILE A 63 -0.21 -2.15 0.36
CA ILE A 63 -0.19 -1.33 1.59
C ILE A 63 -1.09 -0.11 1.41
N LYS A 64 -1.02 0.51 0.23
CA LYS A 64 -1.78 1.72 -0.11
C LYS A 64 -3.28 1.42 -0.15
N GLU A 65 -3.70 0.36 -0.84
CA GLU A 65 -5.10 -0.06 -0.89
C GLU A 65 -5.62 -0.49 0.48
N LYS A 66 -4.82 -1.21 1.28
CA LYS A 66 -5.18 -1.60 2.65
C LYS A 66 -5.44 -0.39 3.53
N TRP A 67 -4.57 0.62 3.47
CA TRP A 67 -4.76 1.88 4.20
C TRP A 67 -5.99 2.64 3.71
N LYS A 68 -6.17 2.77 2.38
CA LYS A 68 -7.34 3.45 1.79
C LYS A 68 -8.64 2.79 2.19
N TYR A 69 -8.70 1.46 2.12
CA TYR A 69 -9.86 0.69 2.51
C TYR A 69 -10.18 0.87 4.00
N LYS A 70 -9.16 0.74 4.87
CA LYS A 70 -9.31 0.90 6.32
C LYS A 70 -9.92 2.25 6.71
N TYR A 71 -9.53 3.33 6.03
CA TYR A 71 -9.97 4.69 6.37
C TYR A 71 -11.06 5.25 5.44
N LYS A 72 -11.67 4.41 4.60
CA LYS A 72 -12.72 4.82 3.64
C LYS A 72 -13.93 5.43 4.35
N GLU A 73 -14.42 4.77 5.40
CA GLU A 73 -15.56 5.26 6.17
C GLU A 73 -15.22 6.57 6.89
N LEU A 74 -14.03 6.65 7.47
CA LEU A 74 -13.53 7.85 8.13
C LEU A 74 -13.47 9.03 7.16
N TYR A 75 -12.92 8.83 5.96
CA TYR A 75 -12.89 9.83 4.90
C TYR A 75 -14.28 10.26 4.46
N SER A 76 -15.23 9.33 4.35
CA SER A 76 -16.61 9.66 3.98
C SER A 76 -17.32 10.61 4.95
N LYS A 77 -16.85 10.72 6.21
CA LYS A 77 -17.38 11.66 7.20
C LYS A 77 -16.90 13.09 6.98
N VAL A 78 -15.77 13.29 6.31
CA VAL A 78 -15.08 14.59 6.18
C VAL A 78 -14.76 15.03 4.75
N ASP A 79 -15.03 14.20 3.75
CA ASP A 79 -14.85 14.48 2.32
C ASP A 79 -15.41 15.86 1.91
N LYS A 80 -16.58 16.24 2.43
CA LYS A 80 -17.22 17.53 2.17
C LYS A 80 -17.23 18.42 3.40
N LYS A 81 -16.75 19.66 3.23
CA LYS A 81 -16.62 20.67 4.29
C LYS A 81 -17.94 20.92 5.04
N TRP A 82 -19.06 20.99 4.32
CA TRP A 82 -20.39 21.26 4.88
C TRP A 82 -20.85 20.22 5.93
N LYS A 83 -20.24 19.02 5.97
CA LYS A 83 -20.56 17.98 6.95
C LYS A 83 -20.16 18.39 8.38
N TYR A 84 -19.10 19.18 8.53
CA TYR A 84 -18.54 19.55 9.83
C TYR A 84 -18.45 21.07 10.08
N GLU A 85 -18.58 21.90 9.04
CA GLU A 85 -18.46 23.36 9.15
C GLU A 85 -19.42 23.98 10.19
N LYS A 86 -20.67 23.52 10.22
CA LYS A 86 -21.70 23.99 11.17
C LYS A 86 -21.42 23.62 12.64
N LEU A 87 -20.49 22.70 12.91
CA LEU A 87 -20.17 22.22 14.25
C LEU A 87 -19.26 23.18 15.02
N LYS A 88 -18.64 24.17 14.34
CA LYS A 88 -17.69 25.13 14.93
C LYS A 88 -16.60 24.41 15.75
N LEU A 89 -15.94 23.45 15.09
CA LEU A 89 -14.86 22.66 15.70
C LEU A 89 -13.63 23.54 15.98
N ASP A 90 -12.82 23.11 16.94
CA ASP A 90 -11.59 23.81 17.31
C ASP A 90 -10.57 23.74 16.17
N LYS A 91 -9.68 24.74 16.09
CA LYS A 91 -8.74 24.90 14.97
C LYS A 91 -7.84 23.67 14.78
N ASP A 92 -7.37 23.06 15.86
CA ASP A 92 -6.50 21.88 15.80
C ASP A 92 -7.21 20.65 15.21
N ILE A 93 -8.52 20.56 15.44
CA ILE A 93 -9.37 19.51 14.86
C ILE A 93 -9.51 19.73 13.35
N LEU A 94 -9.78 20.97 12.94
CA LEU A 94 -9.85 21.33 11.51
C LEU A 94 -8.53 21.03 10.80
N ASN A 95 -7.38 21.36 11.42
CA ASN A 95 -6.06 21.03 10.88
C ASN A 95 -5.87 19.51 10.73
N SER A 96 -6.28 18.71 11.72
CA SER A 96 -6.18 17.24 11.67
C SER A 96 -7.06 16.66 10.55
N ILE A 97 -8.26 17.20 10.36
CA ILE A 97 -9.17 16.82 9.27
C ILE A 97 -8.53 17.15 7.92
N ASP A 98 -8.00 18.35 7.75
CA ASP A 98 -7.43 18.81 6.49
C ASP A 98 -6.16 18.02 6.13
N GLU A 99 -5.29 17.72 7.11
CA GLU A 99 -4.12 16.87 6.90
C GLU A 99 -4.53 15.46 6.44
N PHE A 100 -5.46 14.83 7.16
CA PHE A 100 -5.93 13.49 6.82
C PHE A 100 -6.59 13.45 5.43
N LYS A 101 -7.46 14.42 5.12
CA LYS A 101 -8.10 14.52 3.80
C LYS A 101 -7.07 14.68 2.68
N ASN A 102 -6.07 15.53 2.91
CA ASN A 102 -5.01 15.75 1.95
C ASN A 102 -4.21 14.46 1.71
N LYS A 103 -3.83 13.76 2.78
CA LYS A 103 -3.14 12.46 2.67
C LYS A 103 -3.99 11.40 1.96
N TYR A 104 -5.25 11.27 2.35
CA TYR A 104 -6.16 10.28 1.76
C TYR A 104 -6.39 10.52 0.26
N SER A 105 -6.57 11.78 -0.14
CA SER A 105 -6.81 12.15 -1.53
C SER A 105 -5.55 12.02 -2.40
N ASN A 106 -4.38 12.34 -1.84
CA ASN A 106 -3.10 12.38 -2.57
C ASN A 106 -2.21 11.15 -2.34
N ILE A 107 -2.76 10.06 -1.79
CA ILE A 107 -1.96 8.90 -1.39
C ILE A 107 -1.15 8.28 -2.54
N GLU A 108 -1.64 8.33 -3.78
CA GLU A 108 -0.91 7.83 -4.94
C GLU A 108 0.38 8.62 -5.16
N LYS A 109 0.28 9.95 -5.13
CA LYS A 109 1.44 10.83 -5.29
C LYS A 109 2.42 10.66 -4.14
N ILE A 110 1.93 10.56 -2.91
CA ILE A 110 2.76 10.32 -1.71
C ILE A 110 3.55 9.02 -1.88
N ARG A 111 2.88 7.94 -2.31
CA ARG A 111 3.52 6.65 -2.59
C ARG A 111 4.56 6.77 -3.71
N ASP A 112 4.22 7.39 -4.83
CA ASP A 112 5.11 7.51 -5.98
C ASP A 112 6.38 8.32 -5.63
N ASP A 113 6.22 9.44 -4.94
CA ASP A 113 7.34 10.28 -4.51
C ASP A 113 8.24 9.55 -3.50
N TYR A 114 7.63 8.81 -2.57
CA TYR A 114 8.36 7.96 -1.64
C TYR A 114 9.13 6.85 -2.36
N ASN A 115 8.49 6.08 -3.24
CA ASN A 115 9.11 4.96 -3.94
C ASN A 115 10.24 5.41 -4.86
N LYS A 116 10.11 6.58 -5.52
CA LYS A 116 11.21 7.18 -6.28
C LYS A 116 12.42 7.46 -5.40
N LYS A 117 12.20 8.02 -4.20
CA LYS A 117 13.26 8.28 -3.22
C LYS A 117 13.89 6.98 -2.73
N PHE A 118 13.09 5.98 -2.39
CA PHE A 118 13.55 4.65 -1.99
C PHE A 118 14.44 4.02 -3.07
N ILE A 119 13.96 3.97 -4.32
CA ILE A 119 14.73 3.43 -5.45
C ILE A 119 16.08 4.16 -5.61
N ARG A 120 16.07 5.50 -5.53
CA ARG A 120 17.31 6.28 -5.64
C ARG A 120 18.30 5.92 -4.53
N ILE A 121 17.85 5.79 -3.29
CA ILE A 121 18.70 5.42 -2.15
C ILE A 121 19.24 4.00 -2.32
N GLU A 122 18.39 3.05 -2.69
CA GLU A 122 18.77 1.66 -2.89
C GLU A 122 19.81 1.47 -4.01
N LYS A 123 19.68 2.22 -5.11
CA LYS A 123 20.70 2.24 -6.18
C LYS A 123 22.09 2.65 -5.68
N ILE A 124 22.15 3.52 -4.67
CA ILE A 124 23.39 4.00 -4.06
C ILE A 124 23.92 2.96 -3.07
N ASN A 125 23.07 2.47 -2.17
CA ASN A 125 23.42 1.51 -1.13
C ASN A 125 23.99 0.20 -1.73
N TYR A 126 23.37 -0.28 -2.81
CA TYR A 126 23.74 -1.54 -3.47
C TYR A 126 24.49 -1.29 -4.79
N LYS A 127 25.16 -0.15 -4.94
CA LYS A 127 25.89 0.19 -6.17
C LYS A 127 26.89 -0.89 -6.58
N ASN A 128 27.68 -1.40 -5.64
CA ASN A 128 28.69 -2.42 -5.93
C ASN A 128 28.08 -3.74 -6.43
N LEU A 129 26.94 -4.14 -5.86
CA LEU A 129 26.16 -5.29 -6.33
C LEU A 129 25.71 -5.05 -7.78
N PHE A 130 25.10 -3.90 -8.05
CA PHE A 130 24.54 -3.59 -9.37
C PHE A 130 25.58 -3.33 -10.46
N ASP A 131 26.80 -2.94 -10.08
CA ASP A 131 27.90 -2.74 -11.01
C ASP A 131 28.58 -4.06 -11.41
N ASN A 132 28.30 -5.14 -10.69
CA ASN A 132 28.89 -6.45 -10.94
C ASN A 132 27.87 -7.59 -10.75
N ILE A 133 27.02 -7.76 -11.76
CA ILE A 133 26.18 -8.94 -11.98
C ILE A 133 26.71 -9.67 -13.21
N GLU A 134 27.17 -10.91 -13.03
CA GLU A 134 27.76 -11.73 -14.09
C GLU A 134 28.92 -11.02 -14.82
N GLY A 135 29.70 -10.21 -14.08
CA GLY A 135 30.82 -9.43 -14.61
C GLY A 135 30.42 -8.16 -15.35
N ARG A 136 29.16 -7.69 -15.21
CA ARG A 136 28.63 -6.52 -15.93
C ARG A 136 27.83 -5.60 -15.01
N ALA A 137 27.82 -4.31 -15.35
CA ALA A 137 26.98 -3.34 -14.68
C ALA A 137 25.55 -3.35 -15.27
N LEU A 138 24.55 -3.41 -14.39
CA LEU A 138 23.15 -3.23 -14.77
C LEU A 138 22.88 -1.78 -15.17
N ASP A 139 22.03 -1.58 -16.18
CA ASP A 139 21.54 -0.26 -16.54
C ASP A 139 20.52 0.28 -15.52
N GLN A 140 20.09 1.54 -15.69
CA GLN A 140 19.16 2.18 -14.75
C GLN A 140 17.80 1.48 -14.66
N GLN A 141 17.27 0.97 -15.77
CA GLN A 141 15.97 0.30 -15.81
C GLN A 141 16.05 -1.10 -15.19
N GLN A 142 17.13 -1.83 -15.45
CA GLN A 142 17.41 -3.13 -14.83
C GLN A 142 17.56 -3.00 -13.31
N ARG A 143 18.32 -2.00 -12.83
CA ARG A 143 18.42 -1.70 -11.39
C ARG A 143 17.06 -1.39 -10.78
N GLU A 144 16.23 -0.58 -11.44
CA GLU A 144 14.87 -0.30 -10.97
C GLU A 144 14.01 -1.57 -10.92
N CYS A 145 14.11 -2.45 -11.91
CA CYS A 145 13.39 -3.72 -11.91
C CYS A 145 13.81 -4.61 -10.73
N VAL A 146 15.12 -4.65 -10.43
CA VAL A 146 15.67 -5.40 -9.30
C VAL A 146 15.21 -4.81 -7.96
N ILE A 147 15.20 -3.48 -7.82
CA ILE A 147 14.84 -2.82 -6.56
C ILE A 147 13.34 -2.81 -6.31
N LYS A 148 12.49 -2.75 -7.35
CA LYS A 148 11.03 -2.74 -7.16
C LYS A 148 10.57 -3.98 -6.39
N GLU A 149 9.71 -3.75 -5.40
CA GLU A 149 9.18 -4.78 -4.50
C GLU A 149 7.65 -4.75 -4.46
N GLU A 150 7.03 -4.27 -5.54
CA GLU A 150 5.60 -4.51 -5.75
C GLU A 150 5.32 -6.01 -5.68
N ILE A 151 4.17 -6.40 -5.13
CA ILE A 151 3.80 -7.81 -4.96
C ILE A 151 3.83 -8.55 -6.31
N ASN A 152 3.41 -7.85 -7.36
CA ASN A 152 3.49 -8.32 -8.74
C ASN A 152 4.27 -7.31 -9.56
N ASN A 153 5.31 -7.77 -10.27
CA ASN A 153 6.13 -6.92 -11.13
C ASN A 153 6.30 -7.58 -12.50
N LEU A 154 5.73 -6.97 -13.55
CA LEU A 154 5.88 -7.42 -14.93
C LEU A 154 7.02 -6.66 -15.62
N VAL A 155 8.05 -7.38 -16.04
CA VAL A 155 9.18 -6.81 -16.78
C VAL A 155 9.05 -7.15 -18.26
N ILE A 156 8.79 -6.14 -19.09
CA ILE A 156 8.71 -6.27 -20.55
C ILE A 156 10.05 -5.83 -21.14
N ALA A 157 10.71 -6.71 -21.88
CA ALA A 157 12.00 -6.38 -22.49
C ALA A 157 12.26 -7.15 -23.79
N GLY A 158 12.89 -6.46 -24.76
CA GLY A 158 13.25 -7.01 -26.07
C GLY A 158 14.28 -8.14 -26.00
N ALA A 159 14.53 -8.82 -27.12
CA ALA A 159 15.61 -9.78 -27.22
C ALA A 159 16.97 -9.11 -26.92
N GLY A 160 17.90 -9.82 -26.28
CA GLY A 160 19.25 -9.32 -25.99
C GLY A 160 19.37 -8.25 -24.89
N THR A 161 18.28 -7.82 -24.28
CA THR A 161 18.25 -6.74 -23.25
C THR A 161 18.68 -7.18 -21.84
N GLY A 162 19.22 -8.39 -21.69
CA GLY A 162 19.70 -8.88 -20.40
C GLY A 162 18.62 -9.37 -19.43
N LYS A 163 17.43 -9.78 -19.89
CA LYS A 163 16.33 -10.32 -19.05
C LYS A 163 16.82 -11.32 -17.99
N THR A 164 17.57 -12.33 -18.42
CA THR A 164 18.08 -13.38 -17.54
C THR A 164 19.07 -12.83 -16.51
N THR A 165 19.96 -11.92 -16.93
CA THR A 165 20.91 -11.22 -16.05
C THR A 165 20.18 -10.35 -15.02
N THR A 166 19.09 -9.68 -15.40
CA THR A 166 18.25 -8.93 -14.45
C THR A 166 17.59 -9.85 -13.41
N ILE A 167 17.14 -11.05 -13.81
CA ILE A 167 16.59 -12.05 -12.88
C ILE A 167 17.66 -12.51 -11.89
N VAL A 168 18.86 -12.87 -12.38
CA VAL A 168 20.00 -13.23 -11.52
C VAL A 168 20.35 -12.09 -10.56
N GLY A 169 20.37 -10.85 -11.05
CA GLY A 169 20.57 -9.65 -10.22
C GLY A 169 19.49 -9.48 -9.14
N LYS A 170 18.22 -9.77 -9.46
CA LYS A 170 17.13 -9.76 -8.47
C LYS A 170 17.34 -10.81 -7.38
N ILE A 171 17.72 -12.02 -7.76
CA ILE A 171 18.00 -13.11 -6.82
C ILE A 171 19.15 -12.70 -5.90
N LYS A 172 20.29 -12.27 -6.45
CA LYS A 172 21.44 -11.81 -5.65
C LYS A 172 21.05 -10.69 -4.69
N TYR A 173 20.28 -9.71 -5.16
CA TYR A 173 19.79 -8.61 -4.33
C TYR A 173 18.89 -9.10 -3.19
N LEU A 174 17.99 -10.05 -3.43
CA LEU A 174 17.14 -10.64 -2.39
C LEU A 174 17.98 -11.40 -1.34
N LEU A 175 18.98 -12.15 -1.77
CA LEU A 175 19.89 -12.88 -0.87
C LEU A 175 20.75 -11.92 -0.03
N GLU A 176 21.29 -10.84 -0.62
CA GLU A 176 22.19 -9.92 0.09
C GLU A 176 21.45 -8.91 0.97
N LYS A 177 20.37 -8.29 0.46
CA LYS A 177 19.62 -7.25 1.21
C LYS A 177 18.77 -7.84 2.32
N TYR A 178 18.01 -8.87 1.98
CA TYR A 178 16.99 -9.43 2.87
C TYR A 178 17.46 -10.67 3.62
N ASN A 179 18.65 -11.18 3.29
CA ASN A 179 19.21 -12.38 3.87
C ASN A 179 18.24 -13.57 3.76
N TYR A 180 17.47 -13.63 2.66
CA TYR A 180 16.68 -14.81 2.33
C TYR A 180 17.62 -15.98 2.03
N ASN A 181 17.17 -17.17 2.39
CA ASN A 181 17.79 -18.40 1.98
C ASN A 181 17.35 -18.74 0.54
N SER A 182 18.16 -19.52 -0.17
CA SER A 182 17.88 -19.84 -1.58
C SER A 182 16.64 -20.71 -1.75
N ASP A 183 16.26 -21.50 -0.75
CA ASP A 183 15.03 -22.30 -0.68
C ASP A 183 13.77 -21.47 -0.40
N GLU A 184 13.91 -20.22 0.03
CA GLU A 184 12.79 -19.27 0.16
C GLU A 184 12.44 -18.59 -1.19
N ILE A 185 13.25 -18.81 -2.23
CA ILE A 185 13.08 -18.19 -3.57
C ILE A 185 12.79 -19.27 -4.62
N LEU A 186 11.52 -19.37 -5.04
CA LEU A 186 11.12 -20.22 -6.16
C LEU A 186 11.39 -19.55 -7.50
N VAL A 187 12.15 -20.21 -8.38
CA VAL A 187 12.37 -19.78 -9.76
C VAL A 187 11.82 -20.81 -10.73
N LEU A 188 11.00 -20.34 -11.66
CA LEU A 188 10.36 -21.19 -12.67
C LEU A 188 10.87 -20.90 -14.08
N SER A 189 10.96 -21.96 -14.86
CA SER A 189 11.35 -21.92 -16.27
C SER A 189 10.48 -22.86 -17.11
N PHE A 190 10.41 -22.65 -18.43
CA PHE A 190 9.59 -23.51 -19.29
C PHE A 190 10.26 -24.84 -19.64
N THR A 191 11.58 -24.87 -19.77
CA THR A 191 12.32 -26.06 -20.19
C THR A 191 13.33 -26.47 -19.13
N ASN A 192 13.70 -27.76 -19.12
CA ASN A 192 14.74 -28.26 -18.23
C ASN A 192 16.11 -27.62 -18.53
N ALA A 193 16.42 -27.38 -19.81
CA ALA A 193 17.66 -26.73 -20.22
C ALA A 193 17.77 -25.30 -19.65
N SER A 194 16.69 -24.51 -19.78
CA SER A 194 16.66 -23.13 -19.26
C SER A 194 16.64 -23.09 -17.72
N ALA A 195 16.04 -24.09 -17.07
CA ALA A 195 16.10 -24.23 -15.63
C ALA A 195 17.53 -24.52 -15.15
N SER A 196 18.20 -25.51 -15.76
CA SER A 196 19.59 -25.86 -15.43
C SER A 196 20.57 -24.71 -15.68
N GLU A 197 20.44 -24.01 -16.82
CA GLU A 197 21.26 -22.83 -17.12
C GLU A 197 21.10 -21.75 -16.05
N MET A 198 19.86 -21.43 -15.66
CA MET A 198 19.59 -20.43 -14.63
C MET A 198 20.18 -20.84 -13.27
N ALA A 199 20.04 -22.10 -12.88
CA ALA A 199 20.59 -22.62 -11.62
C ALA A 199 22.13 -22.49 -11.60
N GLU A 200 22.79 -22.84 -12.70
CA GLU A 200 24.25 -22.69 -12.84
C GLU A 200 24.68 -21.23 -12.76
N ARG A 201 23.96 -20.32 -13.42
CA ARG A 201 24.24 -18.88 -13.40
C ARG A 201 24.11 -18.29 -12.00
N VAL A 202 23.02 -18.61 -11.29
CA VAL A 202 22.82 -18.19 -9.89
C VAL A 202 23.93 -18.73 -8.99
N LYS A 203 24.30 -20.02 -9.14
CA LYS A 203 25.39 -20.62 -8.36
C LYS A 203 26.73 -19.95 -8.63
N LYS A 204 27.05 -19.66 -9.88
CA LYS A 204 28.29 -18.98 -10.26
C LYS A 204 28.34 -17.56 -9.69
N GLU A 205 27.22 -16.84 -9.72
CA GLU A 205 27.13 -15.46 -9.28
C GLU A 205 27.12 -15.29 -7.75
N THR A 206 26.43 -16.19 -7.05
CA THR A 206 26.13 -16.04 -5.61
C THR A 206 26.86 -17.06 -4.73
N GLY A 207 27.42 -18.11 -5.31
CA GLY A 207 27.96 -19.27 -4.60
C GLY A 207 26.89 -20.18 -3.97
N LYS A 208 25.60 -19.85 -4.10
CA LYS A 208 24.49 -20.60 -3.51
C LYS A 208 23.86 -21.54 -4.54
N ASN A 209 23.56 -22.78 -4.11
CA ASN A 209 22.69 -23.63 -4.91
C ASN A 209 21.25 -23.15 -4.76
N MET A 210 20.50 -23.16 -5.86
CA MET A 210 19.11 -22.75 -5.86
C MET A 210 18.31 -23.64 -6.80
N ASP A 211 17.14 -24.04 -6.36
CA ASP A 211 16.26 -24.88 -7.17
C ASP A 211 15.53 -24.02 -8.20
N VAL A 212 15.89 -24.23 -9.46
CA VAL A 212 15.13 -23.72 -10.59
C VAL A 212 14.36 -24.87 -11.20
N MET A 213 13.05 -24.74 -11.27
CA MET A 213 12.16 -25.83 -11.66
C MET A 213 11.40 -25.49 -12.94
N THR A 214 10.94 -26.52 -13.63
CA THR A 214 9.84 -26.35 -14.57
C THR A 214 8.51 -26.40 -13.85
N PHE A 215 7.47 -25.82 -14.45
CA PHE A 215 6.10 -25.93 -13.93
C PHE A 215 5.69 -27.39 -13.69
N HIS A 216 6.05 -28.29 -14.61
CA HIS A 216 5.78 -29.72 -14.47
C HIS A 216 6.52 -30.36 -13.29
N LYS A 217 7.79 -29.99 -13.07
CA LYS A 217 8.56 -30.50 -11.92
C LYS A 217 7.93 -30.05 -10.61
N LEU A 218 7.64 -28.75 -10.46
CA LEU A 218 6.98 -28.20 -9.28
C LEU A 218 5.65 -28.91 -9.01
N GLY A 219 4.81 -29.08 -10.03
CA GLY A 219 3.51 -29.75 -9.89
C GLY A 219 3.64 -31.19 -9.39
N LYS A 220 4.62 -31.96 -9.88
CA LYS A 220 4.87 -33.33 -9.40
C LYS A 220 5.32 -33.35 -7.94
N GLU A 221 6.20 -32.43 -7.54
CA GLU A 221 6.70 -32.35 -6.17
C GLU A 221 5.57 -32.04 -5.19
N ILE A 222 4.73 -31.05 -5.50
CA ILE A 222 3.55 -30.72 -4.68
C ILE A 222 2.62 -31.94 -4.54
N ILE A 223 2.31 -32.63 -5.64
CA ILE A 223 1.45 -33.82 -5.59
C ILE A 223 2.10 -34.93 -4.76
N ALA A 224 3.40 -35.17 -4.94
CA ALA A 224 4.11 -36.20 -4.20
C ALA A 224 4.18 -35.90 -2.69
N GLU A 225 4.33 -34.63 -2.32
CA GLU A 225 4.32 -34.19 -0.92
C GLU A 225 2.94 -34.40 -0.28
N VAL A 226 1.87 -34.05 -0.99
CA VAL A 226 0.49 -34.17 -0.48
C VAL A 226 0.01 -35.62 -0.45
N GLU A 227 0.27 -36.40 -1.50
CA GLU A 227 -0.24 -37.77 -1.67
C GLU A 227 0.70 -38.84 -1.10
N GLY A 228 1.92 -38.46 -0.70
CA GLY A 228 2.96 -39.38 -0.24
C GLY A 228 3.55 -40.29 -1.33
N LYS A 229 3.21 -40.06 -2.60
CA LYS A 229 3.71 -40.84 -3.75
C LYS A 229 3.76 -40.00 -5.02
N GLN A 230 4.72 -40.28 -5.90
CA GLN A 230 4.83 -39.59 -7.19
C GLN A 230 3.61 -39.89 -8.08
N PRO A 231 3.06 -38.87 -8.77
CA PRO A 231 1.96 -39.08 -9.71
C PRO A 231 2.42 -39.89 -10.92
N SER A 232 1.62 -40.89 -11.31
CA SER A 232 1.83 -41.61 -12.57
C SER A 232 1.41 -40.71 -13.74
N ILE A 233 2.35 -40.47 -14.66
CA ILE A 233 2.05 -39.82 -15.94
C ILE A 233 2.04 -40.94 -16.98
N THR A 234 1.00 -41.76 -16.87
CA THR A 234 0.65 -42.78 -17.86
C THR A 234 -0.41 -42.21 -18.77
#